data_AF-A0A2P2KHY7-F1
#
_entry.id   AF-A0A2P2KHY7-F1
#
_cell.length_a   1.000
_cell.length_b   1.000
_cell.length_c   1.000
_cell.angle_alpha   90.00
_cell.angle_beta   90.00
_cell.angle_gamma   90.00
#
_symmetry.space_group_name_H-M   'P 1'
#
loop_
_entity.id
_entity.type
_entity.pdbx_description
1 polymer ?
#
loop_
_entity_poly.entity_id
_entity_poly.type
_entity_poly.pdbx_seq_one_letter_code
_entity_poly.pdbx_strand_id
1 'polypeptide(L)'
;MALPFLLKAKTRLKTPILPLASSTIFSSFYCISSRCRRDAAMNLCLPSQPPPVAKKVPSTVSAHGRTLQDPYHWMRNTADPSFVEYVNQENAYAEAFMADTQHLQRTLFEEMRSRIPTKISTPPERWGPWLYYEYIPEGKAYPILCRKLDTKINGWMKTFLSSITGKFGREQHLLDWNEIAEQNGYVHVGSCRVSPDHNFLAYTLDTTGHEEFILQIKDLRNGSIVPRSHVDGVISLAWAQDSSTLFYTISDDNQRPYRVLCTKMGSDEIHNYPIFTESDSSYCVDITSTKDGKFITVNSNSRTSSEVYVIDATSPFHGMQRVRKRVSGVQYFLEHHSGMFYILTNAPLSENKIWSGGNYYLATCQVEHIQSSNWQNILPGEDVSFQDIDILHGHLVLFLNKKDIPMLCSINLPIKASVKVVNVNFFALTHHQ
;
A
#
# COMPACT_ATOMS: atom_id res chain seq x y z
N MET A 1 11.24 25.92 2.94
CA MET A 1 10.50 27.06 3.53
C MET A 1 9.10 27.05 2.92
N ALA A 2 8.15 26.34 3.54
CA ALA A 2 6.81 26.15 2.99
C ALA A 2 5.85 27.23 3.50
N LEU A 3 5.07 27.85 2.59
CA LEU A 3 4.02 28.80 2.96
C LEU A 3 2.69 28.05 3.21
N PRO A 4 2.05 28.19 4.38
CA PRO A 4 0.74 27.58 4.63
C PRO A 4 -0.39 28.47 4.08
N PHE A 5 -1.22 27.92 3.20
CA PHE A 5 -2.44 28.59 2.71
C PHE A 5 -3.54 28.60 3.80
N LEU A 6 -3.58 29.67 4.60
CA LEU A 6 -4.61 29.91 5.61
C LEU A 6 -5.85 30.61 5.01
N LEU A 7 -6.88 29.83 4.64
CA LEU A 7 -8.20 30.37 4.29
C LEU A 7 -8.99 30.76 5.56
N LYS A 8 -8.89 32.04 5.95
CA LYS A 8 -9.73 32.65 7.00
C LYS A 8 -11.19 32.75 6.56
N ALA A 9 -12.06 31.89 7.10
CA ALA A 9 -13.51 32.05 6.95
C ALA A 9 -14.09 33.12 7.89
N LYS A 10 -14.45 34.29 7.36
CA LYS A 10 -15.37 35.24 7.99
C LYS A 10 -16.28 35.89 6.92
N THR A 11 -17.53 35.46 6.85
CA THR A 11 -18.72 36.29 7.16
C THR A 11 -20.00 35.47 7.04
N ARG A 12 -20.96 35.70 7.95
CA ARG A 12 -22.34 35.21 7.81
C ARG A 12 -23.06 35.99 6.70
N LEU A 13 -23.85 35.31 5.88
CA LEU A 13 -24.95 35.92 5.12
C LEU A 13 -26.17 34.98 5.12
N LYS A 14 -27.35 35.59 4.99
CA LYS A 14 -28.63 35.03 5.45
C LYS A 14 -29.31 34.20 4.37
N THR A 15 -29.93 33.09 4.76
CA THR A 15 -30.90 32.33 3.96
C THR A 15 -32.21 33.12 3.75
N PRO A 16 -32.77 33.15 2.54
CA PRO A 16 -34.20 33.32 2.33
C PRO A 16 -34.88 31.96 2.11
N ILE A 17 -35.96 31.72 2.86
CA ILE A 17 -36.94 30.65 2.64
C ILE A 17 -37.97 31.15 1.63
N LEU A 18 -38.43 30.33 0.68
CA LEU A 18 -39.73 30.42 -0.02
C LEU A 18 -40.08 29.01 -0.59
N PRO A 19 -41.35 28.69 -0.96
CA PRO A 19 -41.98 27.46 -0.47
C PRO A 19 -42.27 26.39 -1.54
N LEU A 20 -42.66 25.20 -1.06
CA LEU A 20 -43.25 24.15 -1.91
C LEU A 20 -44.60 24.58 -2.49
N ALA A 21 -44.83 24.22 -3.76
CA ALA A 21 -46.15 24.12 -4.36
C ALA A 21 -46.25 22.82 -5.18
N SER A 22 -47.37 22.11 -5.03
CA SER A 22 -47.64 20.80 -5.64
C SER A 22 -48.67 20.90 -6.76
N SER A 23 -48.46 20.26 -7.91
CA SER A 23 -49.55 20.00 -8.88
C SER A 23 -49.24 18.90 -9.90
N THR A 24 -50.27 18.13 -10.25
CA THR A 24 -50.29 16.88 -11.05
C THR A 24 -51.57 16.84 -11.88
N ILE A 25 -51.72 16.19 -13.05
CA ILE A 25 -50.85 15.36 -13.91
C ILE A 25 -51.09 15.86 -15.38
N PHE A 26 -50.21 15.59 -16.38
CA PHE A 26 -50.58 14.90 -17.65
C PHE A 26 -49.48 14.84 -18.73
N SER A 27 -49.60 13.80 -19.56
CA SER A 27 -48.69 13.38 -20.64
C SER A 27 -48.73 14.28 -21.89
N SER A 28 -47.56 14.50 -22.49
CA SER A 28 -47.42 14.58 -23.95
C SER A 28 -46.01 14.15 -24.38
N PHE A 29 -45.91 13.06 -25.14
CA PHE A 29 -44.67 12.66 -25.80
C PHE A 29 -44.27 13.72 -26.83
N TYR A 30 -43.27 14.54 -26.52
CA TYR A 30 -42.55 15.33 -27.52
C TYR A 30 -41.16 14.74 -27.72
N CYS A 31 -40.89 14.30 -28.95
CA CYS A 31 -39.53 14.00 -29.39
C CYS A 31 -38.70 15.29 -29.35
N ILE A 32 -37.95 15.49 -28.26
CA ILE A 32 -36.91 16.52 -28.22
C ILE A 32 -35.79 16.04 -29.13
N SER A 33 -35.87 16.41 -30.41
CA SER A 33 -34.74 16.33 -31.31
C SER A 33 -33.57 17.04 -30.63
N SER A 34 -32.46 16.33 -30.40
CA SER A 34 -31.21 16.90 -29.90
C SER A 34 -30.62 17.82 -30.96
N ARG A 35 -31.17 19.03 -31.06
CA ARG A 35 -30.49 20.16 -31.68
C ARG A 35 -29.27 20.43 -30.81
N CYS A 36 -28.14 19.87 -31.20
CA CYS A 36 -26.84 20.40 -30.80
C CYS A 36 -26.87 21.88 -31.20
N ARG A 37 -27.12 22.76 -30.22
CA ARG A 37 -26.73 24.15 -30.38
C ARG A 37 -25.23 24.09 -30.59
N ARG A 38 -24.79 24.59 -31.74
CA ARG A 38 -23.45 25.16 -31.84
C ARG A 38 -23.48 26.44 -31.02
N ASP A 39 -23.52 26.28 -29.70
CA ASP A 39 -23.10 27.36 -28.81
C ASP A 39 -21.66 27.68 -29.23
N ALA A 40 -21.34 28.98 -29.22
CA ALA A 40 -20.20 29.53 -29.95
C ALA A 40 -18.92 28.74 -29.66
N ALA A 41 -18.05 28.64 -30.68
CA ALA A 41 -16.70 28.10 -30.49
C ALA A 41 -16.13 28.68 -29.19
N MET A 42 -15.77 27.82 -28.24
CA MET A 42 -15.15 28.27 -27.00
C MET A 42 -13.82 28.92 -27.38
N ASN A 43 -13.85 30.25 -27.45
CA ASN A 43 -12.66 31.07 -27.58
C ASN A 43 -11.87 30.86 -26.30
N LEU A 44 -10.92 29.92 -26.35
CA LEU A 44 -9.94 29.71 -25.29
C LEU A 44 -9.39 31.09 -24.91
N CYS A 45 -9.55 31.47 -23.64
CA CYS A 45 -9.08 32.75 -23.16
C CYS A 45 -7.55 32.68 -22.97
N LEU A 46 -6.81 32.69 -24.08
CA LEU A 46 -5.36 32.72 -24.05
C LEU A 46 -4.89 33.93 -23.24
N PRO A 47 -3.97 33.75 -22.29
CA PRO A 47 -3.48 34.85 -21.47
C PRO A 47 -2.76 35.86 -22.36
N SER A 48 -2.82 37.14 -21.99
CA SER A 48 -2.18 38.22 -22.75
C SER A 48 -0.65 38.21 -22.67
N GLN A 49 -0.09 37.47 -21.71
CA GLN A 49 1.34 37.22 -21.59
C GLN A 49 1.72 35.95 -22.37
N PRO A 50 2.85 35.97 -23.12
CA PRO A 50 3.35 34.76 -23.76
C PRO A 50 3.80 33.73 -22.72
N PRO A 51 3.85 32.42 -23.07
CA PRO A 51 4.39 31.40 -22.18
C PRO A 51 5.84 31.71 -21.76
N PRO A 52 6.23 31.39 -20.52
CA PRO A 52 7.60 31.56 -20.05
C PRO A 52 8.61 30.84 -20.94
N VAL A 53 9.77 31.46 -21.17
CA VAL A 53 10.83 30.89 -22.01
C VAL A 53 12.03 30.53 -21.15
N ALA A 54 12.23 29.22 -20.95
CA ALA A 54 13.38 28.68 -20.25
C ALA A 54 14.72 29.19 -20.83
N LYS A 55 15.63 29.65 -19.96
CA LYS A 55 17.02 29.92 -20.34
C LYS A 55 17.67 28.62 -20.85
N LYS A 56 18.45 28.74 -21.93
CA LYS A 56 19.28 27.65 -22.47
C LYS A 56 20.71 27.85 -21.99
N VAL A 57 21.24 26.88 -21.23
CA VAL A 57 22.62 26.89 -20.73
C VAL A 57 23.35 25.72 -21.38
N PRO A 58 24.42 25.94 -22.17
CA PRO A 58 25.16 24.86 -22.80
C PRO A 58 25.65 23.83 -21.78
N SER A 59 25.18 22.60 -21.91
CA SER A 59 25.58 21.45 -21.09
C SER A 59 25.48 20.18 -21.94
N THR A 60 26.31 19.19 -21.62
CA THR A 60 26.36 17.91 -22.32
C THR A 60 26.32 16.74 -21.37
N VAL A 61 25.69 15.66 -21.81
CA VAL A 61 25.65 14.38 -21.10
C VAL A 61 26.22 13.30 -22.01
N SER A 62 27.17 12.51 -21.51
CA SER A 62 27.81 11.43 -22.26
C SER A 62 27.32 10.07 -21.73
N ALA A 63 26.72 9.26 -22.61
CA ALA A 63 26.22 7.93 -22.29
C ALA A 63 26.49 6.97 -23.46
N HIS A 64 26.93 5.73 -23.15
CA HIS A 64 27.22 4.68 -24.15
C HIS A 64 28.10 5.14 -25.34
N GLY A 65 29.11 5.97 -25.07
CA GLY A 65 30.01 6.52 -26.09
C GLY A 65 29.41 7.61 -26.99
N ARG A 66 28.22 8.13 -26.67
CA ARG A 66 27.56 9.24 -27.37
C ARG A 66 27.45 10.45 -26.44
N THR A 67 27.72 11.64 -26.97
CA THR A 67 27.52 12.91 -26.26
C THR A 67 26.25 13.58 -26.76
N LEU A 68 25.35 13.90 -25.84
CA LEU A 68 24.07 14.58 -26.09
C LEU A 68 24.14 16.01 -25.56
N GLN A 69 23.46 16.95 -26.24
CA GLN A 69 23.30 18.33 -25.76
C GLN A 69 22.03 18.41 -24.91
N ASP A 70 22.16 18.92 -23.69
CA ASP A 70 21.04 19.14 -22.75
C ASP A 70 21.06 20.61 -22.29
N PRO A 71 20.48 21.54 -23.07
CA PRO A 71 20.50 22.96 -22.75
C PRO A 71 19.66 23.33 -21.51
N TYR A 72 18.93 22.37 -20.91
CA TYR A 72 18.07 22.56 -19.75
C TYR A 72 18.57 21.80 -18.50
N HIS A 73 19.77 21.19 -18.57
CA HIS A 73 20.38 20.42 -17.49
C HIS A 73 20.37 21.13 -16.12
N TRP A 74 20.50 22.46 -16.15
CA TRP A 74 20.47 23.34 -14.98
C TRP A 74 19.19 23.19 -14.14
N MET A 75 18.06 22.83 -14.75
CA MET A 75 16.78 22.60 -14.06
C MET A 75 16.80 21.38 -13.11
N ARG A 76 17.80 20.49 -13.22
CA ARG A 76 17.98 19.36 -12.29
C ARG A 76 18.25 19.85 -10.86
N ASN A 77 18.84 21.04 -10.69
CA ASN A 77 19.06 21.64 -9.38
C ASN A 77 17.80 22.40 -8.93
N THR A 78 16.93 21.72 -8.19
CA THR A 78 15.69 22.30 -7.65
C THR A 78 15.91 23.45 -6.65
N ALA A 79 17.14 23.62 -6.14
CA ALA A 79 17.54 24.72 -5.27
C ALA A 79 18.15 25.93 -6.01
N ASP A 80 18.32 25.89 -7.35
CA ASP A 80 18.72 27.09 -8.13
C ASP A 80 17.59 28.13 -8.06
N PRO A 81 17.84 29.38 -7.59
CA PRO A 81 16.84 30.44 -7.60
C PRO A 81 16.25 30.70 -9.00
N SER A 82 17.02 30.48 -10.06
CA SER A 82 16.56 30.57 -11.45
C SER A 82 15.49 29.53 -11.78
N PHE A 83 15.54 28.35 -11.16
CA PHE A 83 14.60 27.27 -11.39
C PHE A 83 13.30 27.53 -10.66
N VAL A 84 13.41 27.93 -9.38
CA VAL A 84 12.24 28.36 -8.58
C VAL A 84 11.51 29.51 -9.26
N GLU A 85 12.23 30.52 -9.75
CA GLU A 85 11.64 31.65 -10.49
C GLU A 85 10.94 31.19 -11.78
N TYR A 86 11.58 30.32 -12.58
CA TYR A 86 10.96 29.79 -13.80
C TYR A 86 9.70 28.95 -13.50
N VAL A 87 9.71 28.12 -12.46
CA VAL A 87 8.52 27.36 -12.00
C VAL A 87 7.40 28.29 -11.54
N ASN A 88 7.71 29.38 -10.85
CA ASN A 88 6.70 30.38 -10.46
C ASN A 88 6.08 31.06 -11.68
N GLN A 89 6.88 31.36 -12.72
CA GLN A 89 6.38 31.93 -13.97
C GLN A 89 5.47 30.94 -14.73
N GLU A 90 5.84 29.66 -14.80
CA GLU A 90 5.00 28.61 -15.42
C GLU A 90 3.69 28.40 -14.63
N ASN A 91 3.73 28.40 -13.30
CA ASN A 91 2.52 28.33 -12.47
C ASN A 91 1.59 29.54 -12.71
N ALA A 92 2.13 30.76 -12.73
CA ALA A 92 1.35 31.97 -13.00
C ALA A 92 0.76 31.99 -14.42
N TYR A 93 1.50 31.50 -15.41
CA TYR A 93 0.98 31.32 -16.77
C TYR A 93 -0.13 30.27 -16.83
N ALA A 94 0.03 29.13 -16.14
CA ALA A 94 -0.99 28.08 -16.07
C ALA A 94 -2.27 28.56 -15.38
N GLU A 95 -2.16 29.31 -14.27
CA GLU A 95 -3.31 29.95 -13.60
C GLU A 95 -4.05 30.93 -14.52
N ALA A 96 -3.31 31.76 -15.25
CA ALA A 96 -3.87 32.73 -16.20
C ALA A 96 -4.53 32.04 -17.41
N PHE A 97 -3.90 30.99 -17.95
CA PHE A 97 -4.42 30.19 -19.07
C PHE A 97 -5.70 29.43 -18.69
N MET A 98 -5.81 28.97 -17.44
CA MET A 98 -6.98 28.23 -16.95
C MET A 98 -8.09 29.13 -16.36
N ALA A 99 -7.93 30.46 -16.40
CA ALA A 99 -8.78 31.41 -15.70
C ALA A 99 -10.26 31.38 -16.15
N ASP A 100 -10.53 31.15 -17.44
CA ASP A 100 -11.89 31.00 -17.98
C ASP A 100 -12.61 29.74 -17.48
N THR A 101 -11.87 28.69 -17.15
CA THR A 101 -12.41 27.43 -16.61
C THR A 101 -12.72 27.46 -15.11
N GLN A 102 -12.42 28.54 -14.36
CA GLN A 102 -12.60 28.62 -12.89
C GLN A 102 -14.04 28.33 -12.40
N HIS A 103 -15.06 28.56 -13.23
CA HIS A 103 -16.42 28.14 -12.88
C HIS A 103 -16.58 26.62 -12.99
N LEU A 104 -16.15 26.03 -14.11
CA LEU A 104 -16.20 24.59 -14.36
C LEU A 104 -15.36 23.82 -13.31
N GLN A 105 -14.16 24.30 -12.96
CA GLN A 105 -13.33 23.70 -11.91
C GLN A 105 -14.07 23.62 -10.56
N ARG A 106 -14.78 24.70 -10.17
CA ARG A 106 -15.58 24.71 -8.94
C ARG A 106 -16.76 23.75 -9.01
N THR A 107 -17.48 23.71 -10.13
CA THR A 107 -18.57 22.75 -10.35
C THR A 107 -18.07 21.31 -10.24
N LEU A 108 -16.98 20.97 -10.92
CA LEU A 108 -16.35 19.64 -10.86
C LEU A 108 -15.86 19.31 -9.44
N PHE A 109 -15.27 20.26 -8.72
CA PHE A 109 -14.86 20.07 -7.32
C PHE A 109 -16.06 19.79 -6.40
N GLU A 110 -17.13 20.58 -6.50
CA GLU A 110 -18.34 20.39 -5.70
C GLU A 110 -19.02 19.05 -6.04
N GLU A 111 -19.11 18.69 -7.31
CA GLU A 111 -19.60 17.40 -7.78
C GLU A 111 -18.77 16.23 -7.22
N MET A 112 -17.44 16.26 -7.39
CA MET A 112 -16.54 15.22 -6.86
C MET A 112 -16.67 15.09 -5.35
N ARG A 113 -16.65 16.21 -4.62
CA ARG A 113 -16.83 16.22 -3.16
C ARG A 113 -18.19 15.67 -2.74
N SER A 114 -19.27 15.95 -3.48
CA SER A 114 -20.61 15.45 -3.17
C SER A 114 -20.76 13.93 -3.31
N ARG A 115 -19.88 13.28 -4.08
CA ARG A 115 -19.83 11.83 -4.28
C ARG A 115 -18.99 11.11 -3.22
N ILE A 116 -18.21 11.84 -2.42
CA ILE A 116 -17.42 11.28 -1.31
C ILE A 116 -18.33 11.10 -0.09
N PRO A 117 -18.40 9.89 0.52
CA PRO A 117 -19.19 9.67 1.72
C PRO A 117 -18.78 10.58 2.89
N THR A 118 -19.74 11.08 3.66
CA THR A 118 -19.47 11.90 4.87
C THR A 118 -18.78 11.12 6.00
N LYS A 119 -18.77 9.79 5.92
CA LYS A 119 -18.06 8.89 6.83
C LYS A 119 -17.27 7.90 5.99
N ILE A 120 -15.95 7.93 6.14
CA ILE A 120 -15.02 7.03 5.47
C ILE A 120 -14.38 6.18 6.56
N SER A 121 -14.54 4.85 6.46
CA SER A 121 -13.92 3.89 7.38
C SER A 121 -13.66 2.56 6.69
N THR A 122 -12.57 1.89 7.04
CA THR A 122 -12.31 0.53 6.56
C THR A 122 -13.26 -0.48 7.21
N PRO A 123 -13.57 -1.62 6.54
CA PRO A 123 -14.24 -2.74 7.18
C PRO A 123 -13.41 -3.23 8.39
N PRO A 124 -14.03 -3.51 9.55
CA PRO A 124 -13.28 -3.89 10.74
C PRO A 124 -12.68 -5.30 10.60
N GLU A 125 -11.36 -5.38 10.61
CA GLU A 125 -10.61 -6.63 10.58
C GLU A 125 -10.51 -7.23 11.98
N ARG A 126 -10.84 -8.51 12.12
CA ARG A 126 -10.71 -9.23 13.39
C ARG A 126 -9.34 -9.87 13.51
N TRP A 127 -8.56 -9.46 14.50
CA TRP A 127 -7.32 -10.12 14.88
C TRP A 127 -7.28 -10.38 16.39
N GLY A 128 -7.17 -11.65 16.78
CA GLY A 128 -7.19 -12.07 18.17
C GLY A 128 -8.50 -11.66 18.86
N PRO A 129 -8.43 -10.89 19.97
CA PRO A 129 -9.60 -10.35 20.66
C PRO A 129 -10.07 -8.97 20.14
N TRP A 130 -9.40 -8.41 19.14
CA TRP A 130 -9.62 -7.03 18.68
C TRP A 130 -10.29 -6.97 17.30
N LEU A 131 -11.03 -5.89 17.07
CA LEU A 131 -11.45 -5.41 15.77
C LEU A 131 -10.66 -4.14 15.46
N TYR A 132 -9.79 -4.19 14.44
CA TYR A 132 -8.98 -3.08 13.95
C TYR A 132 -9.68 -2.40 12.76
N TYR A 133 -9.58 -1.08 12.65
CA TYR A 133 -10.09 -0.31 11.52
C TYR A 133 -9.49 1.09 11.52
N GLU A 134 -9.60 1.76 10.39
CA GLU A 134 -9.28 3.17 10.23
C GLU A 134 -10.56 3.93 9.91
N TYR A 135 -10.63 5.20 10.31
CA TYR A 135 -11.66 6.12 9.83
C TYR A 135 -11.10 7.54 9.71
N ILE A 136 -11.66 8.33 8.80
CA ILE A 136 -11.35 9.76 8.68
C ILE A 136 -12.43 10.55 9.45
N PRO A 137 -12.08 11.30 10.50
CA PRO A 137 -13.05 12.13 11.23
C PRO A 137 -13.65 13.23 10.35
N GLU A 138 -14.89 13.65 10.65
CA GLU A 138 -15.55 14.72 9.90
C GLU A 138 -14.74 16.03 9.96
N GLY A 139 -14.43 16.61 8.79
CA GLY A 139 -13.62 17.83 8.67
C GLY A 139 -12.12 17.65 8.89
N LYS A 140 -11.63 16.42 9.11
CA LYS A 140 -10.20 16.08 9.13
C LYS A 140 -9.74 15.57 7.77
N ALA A 141 -8.43 15.65 7.51
CA ALA A 141 -7.83 15.25 6.24
C ALA A 141 -7.22 13.85 6.27
N TYR A 142 -6.87 13.34 7.46
CA TYR A 142 -6.13 12.09 7.63
C TYR A 142 -6.89 11.08 8.51
N PRO A 143 -6.62 9.77 8.38
CA PRO A 143 -7.26 8.74 9.19
C PRO A 143 -6.75 8.68 10.63
N ILE A 144 -7.52 7.99 11.47
CA ILE A 144 -7.12 7.51 12.80
C ILE A 144 -7.15 5.99 12.78
N LEU A 145 -6.04 5.34 13.13
CA LEU A 145 -5.99 3.89 13.33
C LEU A 145 -6.56 3.54 14.70
N CYS A 146 -7.58 2.69 14.71
CA CYS A 146 -8.36 2.35 15.88
C CYS A 146 -8.42 0.84 16.12
N ARG A 147 -8.67 0.47 17.37
CA ARG A 147 -9.19 -0.86 17.70
C ARG A 147 -10.28 -0.81 18.75
N LYS A 148 -11.12 -1.85 18.80
CA LYS A 148 -12.06 -2.11 19.90
C LYS A 148 -12.12 -3.60 20.21
N LEU A 149 -12.39 -3.96 21.46
CA LEU A 149 -12.54 -5.34 21.87
C LEU A 149 -13.77 -5.96 21.16
N ASP A 150 -13.63 -7.14 20.55
CA ASP A 150 -14.75 -7.78 19.85
C ASP A 150 -15.86 -8.15 20.85
N THR A 151 -17.07 -7.67 20.60
CA THR A 151 -18.24 -7.89 21.46
C THR A 151 -18.67 -9.35 21.51
N LYS A 152 -18.28 -10.16 20.51
CA LYS A 152 -18.47 -11.62 20.42
C LYS A 152 -17.55 -12.45 21.34
N ILE A 153 -16.72 -11.81 22.17
CA ILE A 153 -15.90 -12.51 23.17
C ILE A 153 -16.78 -12.87 24.38
N ASN A 154 -16.73 -14.14 24.78
CA ASN A 154 -17.61 -14.72 25.79
C ASN A 154 -17.02 -14.66 27.20
N GLY A 155 -17.89 -14.42 28.19
CA GLY A 155 -17.66 -14.72 29.61
C GLY A 155 -16.33 -14.23 30.19
N TRP A 156 -15.59 -15.14 30.83
CA TRP A 156 -14.40 -14.85 31.64
C TRP A 156 -13.29 -14.10 30.87
N MET A 157 -13.08 -14.44 29.59
CA MET A 157 -12.05 -13.83 28.73
C MET A 157 -12.27 -12.32 28.57
N LYS A 158 -13.55 -11.91 28.48
CA LYS A 158 -13.95 -10.51 28.37
C LYS A 158 -13.66 -9.73 29.66
N THR A 159 -13.93 -10.35 30.81
CA THR A 159 -13.63 -9.78 32.13
C THR A 159 -12.12 -9.63 32.33
N PHE A 160 -11.34 -10.69 32.05
CA PHE A 160 -9.89 -10.69 32.17
C PHE A 160 -9.23 -9.60 31.31
N LEU A 161 -9.57 -9.54 30.02
CA LEU A 161 -9.03 -8.52 29.11
C LEU A 161 -9.47 -7.10 29.51
N SER A 162 -10.68 -6.91 30.05
CA SER A 162 -11.10 -5.61 30.56
C SER A 162 -10.34 -5.17 31.80
N SER A 163 -9.94 -6.08 32.69
CA SER A 163 -9.14 -5.74 33.87
C SER A 163 -7.73 -5.29 33.50
N ILE A 164 -7.16 -5.85 32.43
CA ILE A 164 -5.83 -5.47 31.91
C ILE A 164 -5.89 -4.16 31.12
N THR A 165 -6.92 -3.97 30.29
CA THR A 165 -7.03 -2.81 29.37
C THR A 165 -7.79 -1.60 29.94
N GLY A 166 -8.34 -1.74 31.16
CA GLY A 166 -8.95 -0.66 31.94
C GLY A 166 -10.27 -0.07 31.42
N LYS A 167 -10.70 -0.36 30.19
CA LYS A 167 -11.94 0.20 29.59
C LYS A 167 -12.68 -0.80 28.70
N PHE A 168 -13.87 -1.21 29.16
CA PHE A 168 -14.80 -2.07 28.41
C PHE A 168 -15.31 -1.38 27.13
N GLY A 169 -15.17 -2.03 25.97
CA GLY A 169 -15.90 -1.68 24.73
C GLY A 169 -15.64 -0.30 24.10
N ARG A 170 -14.80 0.55 24.71
CA ARG A 170 -14.39 1.84 24.15
C ARG A 170 -13.37 1.62 23.04
N GLU A 171 -13.54 2.37 21.96
CA GLU A 171 -12.54 2.53 20.92
C GLU A 171 -11.22 3.05 21.52
N GLN A 172 -10.12 2.48 21.07
CA GLN A 172 -8.77 2.92 21.39
C GLN A 172 -8.14 3.49 20.12
N HIS A 173 -7.78 4.77 20.15
CA HIS A 173 -6.99 5.42 19.09
C HIS A 173 -5.54 5.02 19.29
N LEU A 174 -4.97 4.31 18.31
CA LEU A 174 -3.61 3.79 18.37
C LEU A 174 -2.62 4.81 17.81
N LEU A 175 -3.01 5.47 16.71
CA LEU A 175 -2.25 6.51 16.05
C LEU A 175 -3.24 7.48 15.37
N ASP A 176 -3.04 8.78 15.53
CA ASP A 176 -3.81 9.83 14.84
C ASP A 176 -2.84 10.64 13.96
N TRP A 177 -3.06 10.57 12.66
CA TRP A 177 -2.25 11.25 11.66
C TRP A 177 -2.47 12.76 11.74
N ASN A 178 -3.65 13.21 12.15
CA ASN A 178 -3.99 14.62 12.26
C ASN A 178 -3.19 15.29 13.39
N GLU A 179 -2.96 14.60 14.52
CA GLU A 179 -2.09 15.12 15.60
C GLU A 179 -0.65 15.34 15.11
N ILE A 180 -0.14 14.46 14.24
CA ILE A 180 1.21 14.56 13.65
C ILE A 180 1.24 15.66 12.58
N ALA A 181 0.22 15.73 11.73
CA ALA A 181 0.09 16.76 10.69
C ALA A 181 -0.10 18.17 11.26
N GLU A 182 -0.78 18.32 12.40
CA GLU A 182 -0.91 19.60 13.10
C GLU A 182 0.43 20.13 13.62
N GLN A 183 1.40 19.25 13.90
CA GLN A 183 2.75 19.62 14.33
C GLN A 183 3.70 19.88 13.15
N ASN A 184 3.56 19.13 12.05
CA ASN A 184 4.53 19.11 10.94
C ASN A 184 4.02 19.78 9.64
N GLY A 185 2.72 20.08 9.53
CA GLY A 185 2.05 20.57 8.33
C GLY A 185 1.72 19.47 7.29
N TYR A 186 2.43 18.35 7.32
CA TYR A 186 2.24 17.18 6.47
C TYR A 186 2.50 15.90 7.25
N VAL A 187 1.89 14.79 6.83
CA VAL A 187 2.20 13.44 7.30
C VAL A 187 1.90 12.41 6.22
N HIS A 188 2.75 11.41 6.12
CA HIS A 188 2.51 10.14 5.44
C HIS A 188 3.01 9.01 6.35
N VAL A 189 2.14 8.07 6.69
CA VAL A 189 2.54 6.82 7.37
C VAL A 189 2.54 5.72 6.34
N GLY A 190 3.70 5.11 6.09
CA GLY A 190 3.88 4.13 5.02
C GLY A 190 3.48 2.72 5.43
N SER A 191 4.14 2.19 6.47
CA SER A 191 3.87 0.87 7.05
C SER A 191 3.36 1.01 8.48
N CYS A 192 2.48 0.09 8.88
CA CYS A 192 1.90 0.04 10.20
C CYS A 192 1.69 -1.44 10.59
N ARG A 193 2.30 -1.87 11.71
CA ARG A 193 2.33 -3.27 12.18
C ARG A 193 2.21 -3.33 13.69
N VAL A 194 1.10 -3.89 14.17
CA VAL A 194 0.92 -4.21 15.59
C VAL A 194 1.65 -5.54 15.92
N SER A 195 2.18 -5.69 17.13
CA SER A 195 2.80 -6.93 17.60
C SER A 195 1.77 -8.06 17.82
N PRO A 196 2.15 -9.35 17.75
CA PRO A 196 1.22 -10.47 17.96
C PRO A 196 0.51 -10.52 19.32
N ASP A 197 1.15 -10.01 20.39
CA ASP A 197 0.53 -9.82 21.71
C ASP A 197 -0.38 -8.57 21.81
N HIS A 198 -0.47 -7.79 20.73
CA HIS A 198 -1.19 -6.53 20.61
C HIS A 198 -0.73 -5.41 21.55
N ASN A 199 0.49 -5.46 22.09
CA ASN A 199 1.01 -4.45 23.03
C ASN A 199 1.88 -3.36 22.38
N PHE A 200 2.41 -3.56 21.18
CA PHE A 200 3.23 -2.58 20.48
C PHE A 200 2.65 -2.27 19.09
N LEU A 201 2.91 -1.06 18.60
CA LEU A 201 2.68 -0.65 17.23
C LEU A 201 3.97 -0.08 16.66
N ALA A 202 4.55 -0.77 15.68
CA ALA A 202 5.63 -0.25 14.84
C ALA A 202 5.00 0.43 13.62
N TYR A 203 5.44 1.64 13.29
CA TYR A 203 4.99 2.37 12.10
C TYR A 203 6.12 3.20 11.49
N THR A 204 6.02 3.48 10.20
CA THR A 204 6.99 4.31 9.47
C THR A 204 6.37 5.64 9.05
N LEU A 205 7.11 6.74 9.18
CA LEU A 205 6.60 8.11 9.12
C LEU A 205 7.47 9.00 8.21
N ASP A 206 6.86 9.70 7.25
CA ASP A 206 7.45 10.82 6.51
C ASP A 206 6.65 12.10 6.83
N THR A 207 7.34 13.16 7.24
CA THR A 207 6.78 14.50 7.53
C THR A 207 7.23 15.57 6.52
N THR A 208 8.03 15.18 5.53
CA THR A 208 8.68 16.04 4.55
C THR A 208 8.11 15.91 3.13
N GLY A 209 7.60 14.72 2.78
CA GLY A 209 7.16 14.40 1.42
C GLY A 209 8.30 13.96 0.50
N HIS A 210 9.44 13.54 1.06
CA HIS A 210 10.59 13.02 0.31
C HIS A 210 10.61 11.48 0.19
N GLU A 211 9.58 10.80 0.71
CA GLU A 211 9.49 9.33 0.81
C GLU A 211 10.61 8.70 1.67
N GLU A 212 11.23 9.52 2.51
CA GLU A 212 12.21 9.11 3.52
C GLU A 212 11.51 8.86 4.85
N PHE A 213 11.23 7.60 5.14
CA PHE A 213 10.44 7.19 6.30
C PHE A 213 11.29 6.88 7.53
N ILE A 214 10.89 7.40 8.69
CA ILE A 214 11.47 7.06 9.99
C ILE A 214 10.63 6.02 10.72
N LEU A 215 11.27 5.02 11.34
CA LEU A 215 10.62 4.05 12.22
C LEU A 215 10.30 4.67 13.59
N GLN A 216 9.07 4.49 14.05
CA GLN A 216 8.65 4.73 15.43
C GLN A 216 7.92 3.49 15.98
N ILE A 217 8.12 3.21 17.28
CA ILE A 217 7.46 2.11 17.98
C ILE A 217 6.71 2.70 19.18
N LYS A 218 5.40 2.43 19.27
CA LYS A 218 4.53 2.89 20.35
C LYS A 218 4.09 1.72 21.23
N ASP A 219 4.25 1.86 22.53
CA ASP A 219 3.67 0.95 23.52
C ASP A 219 2.19 1.28 23.70
N LEU A 220 1.32 0.37 23.26
CA LEU A 220 -0.14 0.52 23.27
C LEU A 220 -0.76 0.35 24.67
N ARG A 221 0.02 -0.04 25.68
CA ARG A 221 -0.44 -0.22 27.07
C ARG A 221 -0.45 1.10 27.82
N ASN A 222 0.51 1.98 27.54
CA ASN A 222 0.66 3.30 28.17
C ASN A 222 0.57 4.47 27.18
N GLY A 223 0.60 4.23 25.87
CA GLY A 223 0.50 5.23 24.82
C GLY A 223 1.82 5.94 24.48
N SER A 224 2.94 5.56 25.09
CA SER A 224 4.23 6.22 24.90
C SER A 224 5.01 5.68 23.70
N ILE A 225 5.85 6.53 23.09
CA ILE A 225 6.85 6.10 22.10
C ILE A 225 8.03 5.48 22.83
N VAL A 226 8.47 4.30 22.37
CA VAL A 226 9.63 3.58 22.90
C VAL A 226 10.89 4.41 22.62
N PRO A 227 11.66 4.82 23.64
CA PRO A 227 12.87 5.62 23.43
C PRO A 227 13.87 4.91 22.53
N ARG A 228 14.59 5.68 21.70
CA ARG A 228 15.63 5.20 20.76
C ARG A 228 15.14 4.24 19.66
N SER A 229 13.83 4.10 19.43
CA SER A 229 13.30 3.32 18.30
C SER A 229 13.52 3.97 16.92
N HIS A 230 14.10 5.16 16.87
CA HIS A 230 14.24 5.99 15.68
C HIS A 230 15.30 5.42 14.74
N VAL A 231 14.87 5.04 13.53
CA VAL A 231 15.76 4.59 12.45
C VAL A 231 15.25 5.17 11.14
N ASP A 232 16.14 5.82 10.40
CA ASP A 232 15.85 6.48 9.12
C ASP A 232 15.84 5.49 7.94
N GLY A 233 15.14 5.85 6.86
CA GLY A 233 15.09 5.07 5.63
C GLY A 233 14.36 3.72 5.74
N VAL A 234 13.45 3.56 6.71
CA VAL A 234 12.80 2.28 6.99
C VAL A 234 11.57 2.06 6.12
N ILE A 235 11.59 1.00 5.29
CA ILE A 235 10.57 0.76 4.25
C ILE A 235 9.51 -0.25 4.69
N SER A 236 9.90 -1.45 5.13
CA SER A 236 8.98 -2.53 5.53
C SER A 236 9.31 -3.12 6.90
N LEU A 237 8.29 -3.74 7.52
CA LEU A 237 8.24 -4.11 8.94
C LEU A 237 7.61 -5.50 9.11
N ALA A 238 8.21 -6.36 9.93
CA ALA A 238 7.67 -7.67 10.30
C ALA A 238 7.97 -8.03 11.76
N TRP A 239 6.93 -8.33 12.55
CA TRP A 239 7.10 -8.79 13.93
C TRP A 239 7.31 -10.31 13.99
N ALA A 240 8.20 -10.74 14.89
CA ALA A 240 8.30 -12.13 15.33
C ALA A 240 7.18 -12.49 16.32
N GLN A 241 6.93 -13.79 16.50
CA GLN A 241 5.89 -14.32 17.41
C GLN A 241 6.22 -14.11 18.89
N ASP A 242 7.49 -13.86 19.23
CA ASP A 242 7.89 -13.46 20.58
C ASP A 242 7.36 -12.07 21.00
N SER A 243 6.74 -11.32 20.07
CA SER A 243 6.21 -9.96 20.26
C SER A 243 7.24 -8.94 20.79
N SER A 244 8.52 -9.27 20.70
CA SER A 244 9.64 -8.47 21.21
C SER A 244 10.81 -8.39 20.23
N THR A 245 10.76 -9.06 19.08
CA THR A 245 11.71 -8.90 17.99
C THR A 245 10.99 -8.33 16.77
N LEU A 246 11.44 -7.16 16.30
CA LEU A 246 10.98 -6.53 15.06
C LEU A 246 12.08 -6.62 14.01
N PHE A 247 11.74 -7.14 12.84
CA PHE A 247 12.55 -7.04 11.64
C PHE A 247 12.09 -5.83 10.84
N TYR A 248 13.03 -5.16 10.18
CA TYR A 248 12.75 -4.05 9.28
C TYR A 248 13.80 -3.93 8.17
N THR A 249 13.41 -3.35 7.03
CA THR A 249 14.32 -3.03 5.91
C THR A 249 14.78 -1.59 5.97
N ILE A 250 16.00 -1.30 5.53
CA ILE A 250 16.49 0.06 5.28
C ILE A 250 16.92 0.27 3.81
N SER A 251 16.75 1.50 3.34
CA SER A 251 17.20 1.98 2.03
C SER A 251 18.69 2.34 1.97
N ASP A 252 19.24 2.35 0.74
CA ASP A 252 20.51 2.98 0.41
C ASP A 252 20.31 4.44 -0.08
N ASP A 253 21.41 5.11 -0.43
CA ASP A 253 21.42 6.51 -0.90
C ASP A 253 20.57 6.77 -2.16
N ASN A 254 20.12 5.72 -2.87
CA ASN A 254 19.20 5.82 -4.00
C ASN A 254 17.74 5.47 -3.60
N GLN A 255 17.43 5.52 -2.30
CA GLN A 255 16.17 5.11 -1.69
C GLN A 255 15.77 3.64 -1.94
N ARG A 256 16.70 2.78 -2.40
CA ARG A 256 16.43 1.36 -2.67
C ARG A 256 16.55 0.52 -1.39
N PRO A 257 15.50 -0.18 -0.92
CA PRO A 257 15.61 -1.06 0.24
C PRO A 257 16.53 -2.23 -0.06
N TYR A 258 17.57 -2.43 0.74
CA TYR A 258 18.66 -3.37 0.44
C TYR A 258 19.14 -4.19 1.63
N ARG A 259 18.89 -3.75 2.87
CA ARG A 259 19.38 -4.43 4.07
C ARG A 259 18.24 -4.72 5.04
N VAL A 260 18.20 -5.94 5.58
CA VAL A 260 17.34 -6.32 6.70
C VAL A 260 18.12 -6.18 7.99
N LEU A 261 17.52 -5.48 8.94
CA LEU A 261 17.95 -5.39 10.33
C LEU A 261 16.89 -6.05 11.22
N CYS A 262 17.29 -6.52 12.40
CA CYS A 262 16.34 -6.77 13.47
C CYS A 262 16.73 -6.01 14.73
N THR A 263 15.73 -5.70 15.55
CA THR A 263 15.90 -5.10 16.86
C THR A 263 15.04 -5.82 17.89
N LYS A 264 15.49 -5.84 19.14
CA LYS A 264 14.80 -6.49 20.24
C LYS A 264 14.35 -5.48 21.30
N MET A 265 13.08 -5.52 21.64
CA MET A 265 12.45 -4.69 22.65
C MET A 265 12.80 -5.21 24.05
N GLY A 266 13.11 -4.27 24.96
CA GLY A 266 13.36 -4.57 26.37
C GLY A 266 14.81 -4.90 26.73
N SER A 267 15.77 -4.78 25.81
CA SER A 267 17.18 -4.60 26.16
C SER A 267 17.48 -3.13 26.44
N ASP A 268 18.41 -2.85 27.36
CA ASP A 268 18.82 -1.49 27.73
C ASP A 268 19.46 -0.71 26.56
N GLU A 269 19.98 -1.46 25.58
CA GLU A 269 20.44 -0.96 24.28
C GLU A 269 19.61 -1.56 23.14
N ILE A 270 19.12 -0.70 22.25
CA ILE A 270 18.50 -1.06 20.98
C ILE A 270 19.63 -1.40 20.01
N HIS A 271 20.04 -2.68 20.01
CA HIS A 271 21.00 -3.19 19.05
C HIS A 271 20.29 -3.57 17.74
N ASN A 272 20.74 -2.99 16.63
CA ASN A 272 20.24 -3.28 15.30
C ASN A 272 21.17 -4.30 14.64
N TYR A 273 20.76 -5.58 14.63
CA TYR A 273 21.57 -6.67 14.10
C TYR A 273 21.33 -6.84 12.59
N PRO A 274 22.37 -6.82 11.73
CA PRO A 274 22.22 -7.08 10.31
C PRO A 274 21.91 -8.55 10.04
N ILE A 275 20.81 -8.81 9.34
CA ILE A 275 20.31 -10.16 9.03
C ILE A 275 20.59 -10.54 7.58
N PHE A 276 20.38 -9.60 6.65
CA PHE A 276 20.59 -9.80 5.22
C PHE A 276 21.02 -8.48 4.56
N THR A 277 21.77 -8.56 3.46
CA THR A 277 22.12 -7.40 2.62
C THR A 277 22.18 -7.86 1.18
N GLU A 278 21.42 -7.21 0.31
CA GLU A 278 21.44 -7.39 -1.12
C GLU A 278 22.49 -6.49 -1.77
N SER A 279 23.49 -7.12 -2.38
CA SER A 279 24.63 -6.47 -3.04
C SER A 279 24.35 -6.04 -4.48
N ASP A 280 23.38 -6.66 -5.16
CA ASP A 280 23.00 -6.31 -6.54
C ASP A 280 21.99 -5.15 -6.51
N SER A 281 22.37 -3.99 -7.06
CA SER A 281 21.55 -2.79 -7.12
C SER A 281 20.29 -2.93 -7.99
N SER A 282 20.18 -4.01 -8.76
CA SER A 282 18.99 -4.35 -9.57
C SER A 282 17.84 -4.95 -8.76
N TYR A 283 18.06 -5.20 -7.45
CA TYR A 283 17.14 -5.89 -6.56
C TYR A 283 16.77 -5.04 -5.36
N CYS A 284 15.48 -5.06 -5.01
CA CYS A 284 14.93 -4.49 -3.80
C CYS A 284 14.64 -5.60 -2.79
N VAL A 285 14.87 -5.34 -1.51
CA VAL A 285 14.57 -6.28 -0.42
C VAL A 285 13.31 -5.85 0.30
N ASP A 286 12.36 -6.76 0.43
CA ASP A 286 11.18 -6.61 1.28
C ASP A 286 11.15 -7.67 2.39
N ILE A 287 10.43 -7.39 3.48
CA ILE A 287 10.08 -8.37 4.50
C ILE A 287 8.58 -8.39 4.79
N THR A 288 8.03 -9.59 4.99
CA THR A 288 6.63 -9.80 5.32
C THR A 288 6.47 -11.04 6.20
N SER A 289 5.64 -10.96 7.24
CA SER A 289 5.23 -12.14 8.03
C SER A 289 4.22 -12.98 7.23
N THR A 290 4.33 -14.31 7.28
CA THR A 290 3.28 -15.22 6.76
C THR A 290 1.95 -14.94 7.46
N LYS A 291 0.82 -15.21 6.82
CA LYS A 291 -0.49 -14.83 7.38
C LYS A 291 -0.88 -15.61 8.64
N ASP A 292 -0.31 -16.80 8.85
CA ASP A 292 -0.38 -17.53 10.12
C ASP A 292 0.68 -17.09 11.16
N GLY A 293 1.54 -16.15 10.77
CA GLY A 293 2.63 -15.57 11.54
C GLY A 293 3.75 -16.55 11.89
N LYS A 294 3.84 -17.73 11.27
CA LYS A 294 4.88 -18.72 11.61
C LYS A 294 6.26 -18.42 11.05
N PHE A 295 6.32 -17.72 9.91
CA PHE A 295 7.58 -17.33 9.30
C PHE A 295 7.61 -15.84 8.97
N ILE A 296 8.81 -15.28 8.93
CA ILE A 296 9.09 -14.01 8.27
C ILE A 296 9.81 -14.34 6.96
N THR A 297 9.28 -13.83 5.86
CA THR A 297 9.91 -13.91 4.54
C THR A 297 10.85 -12.73 4.35
N VAL A 298 12.02 -12.98 3.78
CA VAL A 298 12.94 -11.95 3.26
C VAL A 298 12.98 -12.14 1.75
N ASN A 299 12.46 -11.17 1.02
CA ASN A 299 12.18 -11.26 -0.41
C ASN A 299 13.12 -10.33 -1.18
N SER A 300 14.17 -10.86 -1.80
CA SER A 300 15.01 -10.09 -2.73
C SER A 300 14.47 -10.22 -4.15
N ASN A 301 13.92 -9.13 -4.69
CA ASN A 301 13.17 -9.11 -5.94
C ASN A 301 13.71 -8.04 -6.90
N SER A 302 13.90 -8.43 -8.16
CA SER A 302 13.97 -7.50 -9.30
C SER A 302 12.64 -7.53 -10.06
N ARG A 303 12.55 -6.76 -11.15
CA ARG A 303 11.38 -6.77 -12.05
C ARG A 303 11.07 -8.14 -12.67
N THR A 304 12.01 -9.08 -12.68
CA THR A 304 11.90 -10.35 -13.41
C THR A 304 12.46 -11.56 -12.66
N SER A 305 12.93 -11.42 -11.41
CA SER A 305 13.54 -12.53 -10.67
C SER A 305 13.42 -12.38 -9.16
N SER A 306 13.26 -13.49 -8.46
CA SER A 306 13.09 -13.55 -7.00
C SER A 306 14.11 -14.46 -6.33
N GLU A 307 14.49 -14.12 -5.10
CA GLU A 307 15.14 -15.03 -4.15
C GLU A 307 14.54 -14.80 -2.76
N VAL A 308 13.85 -15.83 -2.25
CA VAL A 308 13.16 -15.76 -0.96
C VAL A 308 13.92 -16.57 0.08
N TYR A 309 14.01 -16.01 1.27
CA TYR A 309 14.48 -16.67 2.47
C TYR A 309 13.36 -16.67 3.52
N VAL A 310 13.39 -17.65 4.42
CA VAL A 310 12.47 -17.76 5.57
C VAL A 310 13.24 -17.74 6.88
N ILE A 311 12.64 -17.09 7.87
CA ILE A 311 13.06 -17.07 9.27
C ILE A 311 11.89 -17.61 10.09
N ASP A 312 12.13 -18.57 10.98
CA ASP A 312 11.11 -19.03 11.93
C ASP A 312 10.77 -17.90 12.90
N ALA A 313 9.53 -17.40 12.86
CA ALA A 313 9.09 -16.28 13.68
C ALA A 313 9.00 -16.62 15.17
N THR A 314 8.97 -17.90 15.54
CA THR A 314 9.03 -18.39 16.93
C THR A 314 10.46 -18.52 17.45
N SER A 315 11.43 -18.67 16.54
CA SER A 315 12.87 -18.81 16.85
C SER A 315 13.72 -17.87 15.97
N PRO A 316 13.50 -16.54 16.02
CA PRO A 316 14.03 -15.59 15.03
C PRO A 316 15.56 -15.52 14.95
N PHE A 317 16.27 -16.00 15.97
CA PHE A 317 17.73 -16.04 16.04
C PHE A 317 18.35 -17.41 15.69
N HIS A 318 17.54 -18.42 15.32
CA HIS A 318 18.04 -19.72 14.87
C HIS A 318 18.67 -19.66 13.46
N GLY A 319 18.39 -18.59 12.71
CA GLY A 319 18.98 -18.31 11.40
C GLY A 319 17.94 -18.19 10.29
N MET A 320 18.44 -17.93 9.09
CA MET A 320 17.64 -17.67 7.90
C MET A 320 17.91 -18.76 6.85
N GLN A 321 16.86 -19.44 6.37
CA GLN A 321 16.95 -20.51 5.38
C GLN A 321 16.55 -19.98 4.00
N ARG A 322 17.42 -20.10 3.00
CA ARG A 322 17.04 -19.81 1.61
C ARG A 322 16.12 -20.90 1.06
N VAL A 323 15.03 -20.50 0.42
CA VAL A 323 14.09 -21.40 -0.28
C VAL A 323 14.76 -22.00 -1.52
N ARG A 324 15.08 -21.17 -2.52
CA ARG A 324 15.74 -21.59 -3.75
C ARG A 324 16.70 -20.52 -4.25
N LYS A 325 17.87 -20.90 -4.77
CA LYS A 325 18.81 -19.94 -5.39
C LYS A 325 18.13 -19.21 -6.55
N ARG A 326 18.35 -17.90 -6.65
CA ARG A 326 17.89 -17.03 -7.75
C ARG A 326 18.22 -17.63 -9.13
N VAL A 327 17.26 -17.53 -10.05
CA VAL A 327 17.42 -17.84 -11.48
C VAL A 327 16.84 -16.70 -12.30
N SER A 328 17.56 -16.25 -13.33
CA SER A 328 17.11 -15.14 -14.19
C SER A 328 15.79 -15.48 -14.88
N GLY A 329 14.84 -14.54 -14.86
CA GLY A 329 13.47 -14.72 -15.38
C GLY A 329 12.52 -15.49 -14.46
N VAL A 330 12.99 -16.04 -13.34
CA VAL A 330 12.17 -16.85 -12.42
C VAL A 330 11.76 -16.05 -11.19
N GLN A 331 10.46 -15.81 -11.07
CA GLN A 331 9.81 -15.19 -9.93
C GLN A 331 9.08 -16.24 -9.09
N TYR A 332 9.08 -16.05 -7.78
CA TYR A 332 8.28 -16.86 -6.88
C TYR A 332 7.95 -16.12 -5.57
N PHE A 333 6.74 -16.35 -5.09
CA PHE A 333 6.18 -15.79 -3.86
C PHE A 333 5.78 -16.94 -2.93
N LEU A 334 5.84 -16.71 -1.62
CA LEU A 334 5.73 -17.75 -0.61
C LEU A 334 4.71 -17.37 0.47
N GLU A 335 3.77 -18.27 0.74
CA GLU A 335 2.90 -18.22 1.92
C GLU A 335 2.98 -19.55 2.68
N HIS A 336 2.78 -19.54 3.99
CA HIS A 336 2.74 -20.72 4.84
C HIS A 336 1.37 -20.92 5.47
N HIS A 337 0.91 -22.17 5.50
CA HIS A 337 -0.23 -22.57 6.31
C HIS A 337 -0.16 -24.04 6.70
N SER A 338 -0.39 -24.31 7.98
CA SER A 338 -0.56 -25.68 8.52
C SER A 338 0.56 -26.67 8.17
N GLY A 339 1.83 -26.23 8.21
CA GLY A 339 3.01 -27.07 7.94
C GLY A 339 3.35 -27.24 6.45
N MET A 340 2.66 -26.50 5.57
CA MET A 340 2.88 -26.50 4.13
C MET A 340 3.23 -25.09 3.66
N PHE A 341 4.22 -25.00 2.77
CA PHE A 341 4.45 -23.81 1.96
C PHE A 341 3.65 -23.89 0.66
N TYR A 342 3.10 -22.75 0.27
CA TYR A 342 2.36 -22.50 -0.96
C TYR A 342 3.15 -21.48 -1.77
N ILE A 343 3.55 -21.87 -2.97
CA ILE A 343 4.56 -21.17 -3.76
C ILE A 343 3.94 -20.80 -5.11
N LEU A 344 3.62 -19.53 -5.32
CA LEU A 344 3.20 -19.03 -6.63
C LEU A 344 4.45 -18.75 -7.46
N THR A 345 4.67 -19.45 -8.56
CA THR A 345 5.92 -19.36 -9.34
C THR A 345 5.74 -19.56 -10.84
N ASN A 346 6.61 -18.97 -11.64
CA ASN A 346 6.72 -19.17 -13.09
C ASN A 346 7.90 -20.08 -13.49
N ALA A 347 8.55 -20.75 -12.53
CA ALA A 347 9.73 -21.58 -12.76
C ALA A 347 9.49 -22.71 -13.80
N PRO A 348 10.48 -23.10 -14.63
CA PRO A 348 10.28 -24.21 -15.57
C PRO A 348 9.99 -25.52 -14.82
N LEU A 349 8.97 -26.26 -15.28
CA LEU A 349 8.51 -27.50 -14.66
C LEU A 349 9.48 -28.68 -14.85
N SER A 350 10.28 -28.67 -15.91
CA SER A 350 11.48 -29.50 -16.07
C SER A 350 12.42 -28.89 -17.11
N GLU A 351 13.68 -29.34 -17.14
CA GLU A 351 14.72 -28.85 -18.06
C GLU A 351 14.29 -28.89 -19.54
N ASN A 352 13.47 -29.88 -19.92
CA ASN A 352 12.97 -30.07 -21.28
C ASN A 352 11.48 -29.69 -21.45
N LYS A 353 10.83 -29.11 -20.43
CA LYS A 353 9.43 -28.70 -20.49
C LYS A 353 9.29 -27.25 -20.03
N ILE A 354 9.51 -26.35 -20.98
CA ILE A 354 9.15 -24.93 -20.88
C ILE A 354 7.64 -24.89 -20.59
N TRP A 355 7.27 -24.39 -19.40
CA TRP A 355 5.89 -24.05 -19.10
C TRP A 355 5.50 -22.85 -19.98
N SER A 356 4.55 -23.06 -20.89
CA SER A 356 4.58 -22.51 -22.25
C SER A 356 4.23 -21.02 -22.42
N GLY A 357 4.25 -20.21 -21.36
CA GLY A 357 3.77 -18.82 -21.45
C GLY A 357 4.19 -17.85 -20.34
N GLY A 358 5.15 -18.18 -19.47
CA GLY A 358 5.60 -17.28 -18.40
C GLY A 358 4.58 -17.01 -17.28
N ASN A 359 3.35 -17.51 -17.41
CA ASN A 359 2.29 -17.44 -16.41
C ASN A 359 2.64 -18.24 -15.15
N TYR A 360 2.15 -17.76 -13.99
CA TYR A 360 2.32 -18.46 -12.72
C TYR A 360 1.50 -19.77 -12.65
N TYR A 361 2.05 -20.73 -11.91
CA TYR A 361 1.35 -21.88 -11.36
C TYR A 361 1.63 -21.97 -9.85
N LEU A 362 0.87 -22.81 -9.15
CA LEU A 362 1.04 -23.03 -7.72
C LEU A 362 1.85 -24.30 -7.48
N ALA A 363 2.86 -24.23 -6.64
CA ALA A 363 3.60 -25.38 -6.12
C ALA A 363 3.38 -25.49 -4.60
N THR A 364 3.41 -26.70 -4.06
CA THR A 364 3.31 -26.93 -2.61
C THR A 364 4.37 -27.92 -2.11
N CYS A 365 4.85 -27.70 -0.89
CA CYS A 365 5.78 -28.60 -0.21
C CYS A 365 5.63 -28.49 1.31
N GLN A 366 6.11 -29.51 2.02
CA GLN A 366 6.25 -29.45 3.48
C GLN A 366 7.41 -28.52 3.86
N VAL A 367 7.34 -27.92 5.05
CA VAL A 367 8.38 -27.01 5.57
C VAL A 367 9.77 -27.63 5.52
N GLU A 368 9.90 -28.89 5.93
CA GLU A 368 11.16 -29.65 5.96
C GLU A 368 11.74 -29.91 4.57
N HIS A 369 10.89 -29.83 3.53
CA HIS A 369 11.21 -30.11 2.14
C HIS A 369 11.28 -28.85 1.26
N ILE A 370 11.31 -27.65 1.86
CA ILE A 370 11.32 -26.37 1.12
C ILE A 370 12.50 -26.22 0.15
N GLN A 371 13.65 -26.82 0.47
CA GLN A 371 14.86 -26.83 -0.39
C GLN A 371 14.90 -28.00 -1.40
N SER A 372 13.88 -28.85 -1.43
CA SER A 372 13.76 -29.95 -2.41
C SER A 372 13.41 -29.43 -3.81
N SER A 373 13.83 -30.15 -4.85
CA SER A 373 13.40 -29.90 -6.24
C SER A 373 11.98 -30.40 -6.53
N ASN A 374 11.42 -31.25 -5.68
CA ASN A 374 10.25 -32.08 -5.99
C ASN A 374 8.98 -31.55 -5.31
N TRP A 375 8.59 -30.31 -5.63
CA TRP A 375 7.33 -29.73 -5.15
C TRP A 375 6.11 -30.31 -5.90
N GLN A 376 4.96 -30.38 -5.24
CA GLN A 376 3.71 -30.80 -5.85
C GLN A 376 3.11 -29.61 -6.61
N ASN A 377 3.06 -29.71 -7.94
CA ASN A 377 2.60 -28.62 -8.81
C ASN A 377 1.09 -28.75 -9.13
N ILE A 378 0.41 -27.61 -9.09
CA ILE A 378 -1.00 -27.39 -9.41
C ILE A 378 -1.03 -26.31 -10.50
N LEU A 379 -1.44 -26.71 -11.71
CA LEU A 379 -1.42 -25.85 -12.88
C LEU A 379 -2.78 -25.13 -13.06
N PRO A 380 -2.81 -23.94 -13.70
CA PRO A 380 -4.06 -23.40 -14.20
C PRO A 380 -4.62 -24.28 -15.33
N GLY A 381 -5.94 -24.22 -15.53
CA GLY A 381 -6.61 -24.81 -16.68
C GLY A 381 -6.35 -24.06 -18.00
N GLU A 382 -6.98 -24.54 -19.08
CA GLU A 382 -6.95 -23.86 -20.38
C GLU A 382 -7.61 -22.47 -20.29
N ASP A 383 -7.05 -21.49 -21.02
CA ASP A 383 -7.42 -20.07 -20.99
C ASP A 383 -7.36 -19.38 -19.61
N VAL A 384 -6.71 -19.99 -18.60
CA VAL A 384 -6.55 -19.47 -17.24
C VAL A 384 -5.09 -19.13 -16.93
N SER A 385 -4.86 -18.03 -16.22
CA SER A 385 -3.57 -17.70 -15.60
C SER A 385 -3.76 -17.31 -14.14
N PHE A 386 -2.93 -17.86 -13.24
CA PHE A 386 -2.90 -17.40 -11.85
C PHE A 386 -2.19 -16.05 -11.77
N GLN A 387 -2.71 -15.16 -10.93
CA GLN A 387 -2.20 -13.80 -10.72
C GLN A 387 -1.68 -13.65 -9.28
N ASP A 388 -2.43 -14.15 -8.30
CA ASP A 388 -2.07 -14.09 -6.88
C ASP A 388 -2.76 -15.19 -6.06
N ILE A 389 -2.34 -15.37 -4.81
CA ILE A 389 -2.96 -16.28 -3.83
C ILE A 389 -3.23 -15.57 -2.50
N ASP A 390 -4.31 -15.95 -1.82
CA ASP A 390 -4.51 -15.61 -0.40
C ASP A 390 -4.94 -16.86 0.37
N ILE A 391 -4.51 -17.00 1.62
CA ILE A 391 -4.79 -18.19 2.44
C ILE A 391 -5.67 -17.83 3.65
N LEU A 392 -6.63 -18.69 3.93
CA LEU A 392 -7.52 -18.65 5.07
C LEU A 392 -7.51 -20.03 5.74
N HIS A 393 -7.90 -20.09 7.02
CA HIS A 393 -7.78 -21.29 7.85
C HIS A 393 -8.25 -22.60 7.17
N GLY A 394 -9.35 -22.55 6.41
CA GLY A 394 -9.89 -23.70 5.66
C GLY A 394 -9.92 -23.55 4.14
N HIS A 395 -9.38 -22.47 3.56
CA HIS A 395 -9.51 -22.19 2.13
C HIS A 395 -8.27 -21.47 1.57
N LEU A 396 -7.83 -21.87 0.38
CA LEU A 396 -6.91 -21.13 -0.47
C LEU A 396 -7.74 -20.40 -1.52
N VAL A 397 -7.63 -19.08 -1.55
CA VAL A 397 -8.20 -18.22 -2.59
C VAL A 397 -7.16 -18.02 -3.68
N LEU A 398 -7.56 -18.23 -4.93
CA LEU A 398 -6.75 -17.96 -6.12
C LEU A 398 -7.35 -16.76 -6.85
N PHE A 399 -6.53 -15.74 -7.08
CA PHE A 399 -6.81 -14.65 -8.00
C PHE A 399 -6.31 -15.08 -9.38
N LEU A 400 -7.18 -15.08 -10.39
CA LEU A 400 -6.87 -15.62 -11.70
C LEU A 400 -7.57 -14.83 -12.80
N ASN A 401 -6.94 -14.76 -13.98
CA ASN A 401 -7.58 -14.23 -15.18
C ASN A 401 -8.04 -15.40 -16.05
N LYS A 402 -9.24 -15.29 -16.61
CA LYS A 402 -9.77 -16.21 -17.63
C LYS A 402 -10.19 -15.42 -18.85
N LYS A 403 -9.46 -15.54 -19.97
CA LYS A 403 -9.63 -14.69 -21.17
C LYS A 403 -9.67 -13.20 -20.82
N ASP A 404 -8.66 -12.75 -20.06
CA ASP A 404 -8.48 -11.39 -19.56
C ASP A 404 -9.58 -10.85 -18.61
N ILE A 405 -10.52 -11.70 -18.19
CA ILE A 405 -11.51 -11.36 -17.16
C ILE A 405 -10.98 -11.83 -15.79
N PRO A 406 -10.84 -10.94 -14.79
CA PRO A 406 -10.42 -11.32 -13.45
C PRO A 406 -11.52 -12.13 -12.74
N MET A 407 -11.11 -13.16 -12.02
CA MET A 407 -11.96 -14.11 -11.31
C MET A 407 -11.32 -14.51 -9.97
N LEU A 408 -12.16 -14.99 -9.06
CA LEU A 408 -11.74 -15.63 -7.81
C LEU A 408 -12.14 -17.10 -7.85
N CYS A 409 -11.25 -17.98 -7.37
CA CYS A 409 -11.56 -19.38 -7.09
C CYS A 409 -11.17 -19.70 -5.64
N SER A 410 -11.95 -20.53 -4.95
CA SER A 410 -11.65 -21.01 -3.60
C SER A 410 -11.45 -22.53 -3.63
N ILE A 411 -10.37 -22.98 -3.00
CA ILE A 411 -10.00 -24.40 -2.85
C ILE A 411 -9.97 -24.73 -1.37
N ASN A 412 -10.77 -25.70 -0.93
CA ASN A 412 -10.78 -26.15 0.46
C ASN A 412 -9.41 -26.72 0.86
N LEU A 413 -8.96 -26.39 2.08
CA LEU A 413 -7.71 -26.88 2.66
C LEU A 413 -7.98 -28.02 3.67
N PRO A 414 -7.10 -29.04 3.75
CA PRO A 414 -5.91 -29.26 2.93
C PRO A 414 -6.25 -29.63 1.48
N ILE A 415 -5.40 -29.23 0.53
CA ILE A 415 -5.61 -29.54 -0.90
C ILE A 415 -5.58 -31.06 -1.10
N LYS A 416 -6.62 -31.61 -1.73
CA LYS A 416 -6.67 -33.04 -2.08
C LYS A 416 -5.61 -33.36 -3.13
N ALA A 417 -4.83 -34.43 -2.92
CA ALA A 417 -3.74 -34.84 -3.81
C ALA A 417 -4.15 -35.14 -5.28
N SER A 418 -5.44 -35.27 -5.56
CA SER A 418 -6.00 -35.39 -6.91
C SER A 418 -6.04 -34.06 -7.68
N VAL A 419 -5.95 -32.91 -7.02
CA VAL A 419 -5.95 -31.59 -7.66
C VAL A 419 -4.58 -31.35 -8.30
N LYS A 420 -4.55 -31.41 -9.64
CA LYS A 420 -3.36 -31.09 -10.46
C LYS A 420 -3.59 -29.94 -11.44
N VAL A 421 -4.86 -29.65 -11.76
CA VAL A 421 -5.28 -28.58 -12.68
C VAL A 421 -6.51 -27.89 -12.09
N VAL A 422 -6.53 -26.56 -12.08
CA VAL A 422 -7.68 -25.75 -11.65
C VAL A 422 -8.48 -25.29 -12.87
N ASN A 423 -9.56 -26.00 -13.16
CA ASN A 423 -10.52 -25.61 -14.20
C ASN A 423 -11.64 -24.77 -13.58
N VAL A 424 -11.75 -23.51 -14.00
CA VAL A 424 -12.78 -22.59 -13.51
C VAL A 424 -14.02 -22.67 -14.40
N ASN A 425 -15.03 -23.40 -13.94
CA ASN A 425 -16.38 -23.32 -14.49
C ASN A 425 -17.01 -21.98 -14.07
N PHE A 426 -17.80 -21.37 -14.96
CA PHE A 426 -18.29 -20.00 -14.77
C PHE A 426 -19.17 -19.86 -13.51
N PHE A 427 -18.60 -19.24 -12.48
CA PHE A 427 -19.35 -18.40 -11.54
C PHE A 427 -18.90 -16.97 -11.78
N ALA A 428 -19.65 -16.25 -12.63
CA ALA A 428 -19.49 -14.81 -12.72
C ALA A 428 -19.95 -14.20 -11.39
N LEU A 429 -19.13 -13.31 -10.82
CA LEU A 429 -19.57 -12.40 -9.76
C LEU A 429 -20.54 -11.40 -10.40
N THR A 430 -21.81 -11.77 -10.49
CA THR A 430 -22.87 -10.84 -10.89
C THR A 430 -22.96 -9.75 -9.83
N HIS A 431 -22.56 -8.53 -10.19
CA HIS A 431 -22.81 -7.35 -9.37
C HIS A 431 -24.31 -7.26 -9.04
N HIS A 432 -24.65 -7.53 -7.78
CA HIS A 432 -25.85 -6.96 -7.20
C HIS A 432 -25.54 -5.50 -6.87
N GLN A 433 -26.35 -4.60 -7.43
CA GLN A 433 -26.25 -3.15 -7.31
C GLN A 433 -26.60 -2.67 -5.90
#